data_AF-A0A0K2USS0-F1
#
_entry.id   AF-A0A0K2USS0-F1
#
_cell.length_a   1.000
_cell.length_b   1.000
_cell.length_c   1.000
_cell.angle_alpha   90.00
_cell.angle_beta   90.00
_cell.angle_gamma   90.00
#
_symmetry.space_group_name_H-M   'P 1'
#
loop_
_entity.id
_entity.type
_entity.pdbx_description
1 polymer ?
#
loop_
_entity_poly.entity_id
_entity_poly.type
_entity_poly.pdbx_seq_one_letter_code
_entity_poly.pdbx_strand_id
1 'polypeptide(L)'
;MTSSCVVSGCSRRGSFQFPSNEGTFINWRIALSRKYYNGSLWRPSTYSVLCEKHFKPKDFRVPRQTLASVGGKAYRYLKRDVVPSLLPWLQLDRLLIILTIKMSP
;
A
#
# COMPACT_ATOMS: atom_id res chain seq x y z
N MET A 1 -17.68 5.43 -8.98
CA MET A 1 -16.40 6.09 -9.33
C MET A 1 -15.26 5.23 -8.83
N THR A 2 -14.28 4.85 -9.67
CA THR A 2 -13.08 4.16 -9.18
C THR A 2 -12.07 5.21 -8.74
N SER A 3 -11.79 5.26 -7.45
CA SER A 3 -10.78 6.16 -6.90
C SER A 3 -9.38 5.76 -7.39
N SER A 4 -8.57 6.76 -7.77
CA SER A 4 -7.15 6.56 -8.08
C SER A 4 -6.38 6.14 -6.83
N CYS A 5 -5.31 5.37 -7.03
CA CYS A 5 -4.42 4.97 -5.94
C CYS A 5 -3.78 6.21 -5.29
N VAL A 6 -3.75 6.26 -3.95
CA VAL A 6 -3.21 7.41 -3.19
C VAL A 6 -1.68 7.45 -3.11
N VAL A 7 -1.01 6.39 -3.57
CA VAL A 7 0.46 6.34 -3.62
C VAL A 7 0.96 7.31 -4.68
N SER A 8 1.81 8.26 -4.26
CA SER A 8 2.45 9.22 -5.17
C SER A 8 3.19 8.50 -6.30
N GLY A 9 2.95 8.93 -7.54
CA GLY A 9 3.52 8.30 -8.73
C GLY A 9 2.83 7.01 -9.18
N CYS A 10 1.75 6.58 -8.53
CA CYS A 10 0.96 5.44 -8.97
C CYS A 10 -0.25 5.87 -9.81
N SER A 11 -0.31 5.45 -11.07
CA SER A 11 -1.41 5.73 -12.00
C SER A 11 -2.51 4.67 -12.01
N ARG A 12 -2.44 3.66 -11.12
CA ARG A 12 -3.43 2.57 -11.08
C ARG A 12 -4.71 2.98 -10.35
N ARG A 13 -5.80 2.28 -10.68
CA ARG A 13 -7.04 2.32 -9.90
C ARG A 13 -6.82 1.65 -8.55
N GLY A 14 -7.26 2.30 -7.48
CA GLY A 14 -7.22 1.73 -6.14
C GLY A 14 -8.42 0.84 -5.88
N SER A 15 -8.22 -0.15 -5.00
CA SER A 15 -9.21 -1.18 -4.68
C SER A 15 -9.26 -1.51 -3.19
N PHE A 16 -8.28 -1.07 -2.39
CA PHE A 16 -8.19 -1.35 -0.96
C PHE A 16 -8.30 -0.05 -0.18
N GLN A 17 -9.37 0.07 0.59
CA GLN A 17 -9.56 1.16 1.54
C GLN A 17 -8.62 0.99 2.74
N PHE A 18 -8.39 2.09 3.45
CA PHE A 18 -7.68 2.05 4.72
C PHE A 18 -8.45 1.20 5.74
N PRO A 19 -7.74 0.43 6.58
CA PRO A 19 -8.36 -0.42 7.60
C PRO A 19 -8.99 0.43 8.71
N SER A 20 -10.06 -0.09 9.31
CA SER A 20 -10.73 0.55 10.46
C SER A 20 -9.95 0.41 11.77
N ASN A 21 -9.06 -0.58 11.86
CA ASN A 21 -8.18 -0.76 13.02
C ASN A 21 -7.17 0.39 13.08
N GLU A 22 -7.13 1.09 14.21
CA GLU A 22 -6.30 2.29 14.38
C GLU A 22 -4.80 2.02 14.23
N GLY A 23 -4.30 0.92 14.78
CA GLY A 23 -2.89 0.54 14.67
C GLY A 23 -2.47 0.30 13.22
N THR A 24 -3.20 -0.53 12.49
CA THR A 24 -2.93 -0.81 11.08
C THR A 24 -3.15 0.45 10.23
N PHE A 25 -4.13 1.29 10.57
CA PHE A 25 -4.39 2.56 9.89
C PHE A 25 -3.20 3.54 10.01
N ILE A 26 -2.66 3.70 11.22
CA ILE A 26 -1.47 4.51 11.47
C ILE A 26 -0.27 3.94 10.71
N ASN A 27 -0.07 2.62 10.74
CA ASN A 27 1.02 1.97 10.02
C ASN A 27 0.94 2.20 8.50
N TRP A 28 -0.25 2.21 7.90
CA TRP A 28 -0.41 2.55 6.48
C TRP A 28 -0.01 3.98 6.19
N ARG A 29 -0.40 4.93 7.06
CA ARG A 29 -0.02 6.35 6.90
C ARG A 29 1.49 6.53 6.98
N ILE A 30 2.13 5.86 7.95
CA ILE A 30 3.58 5.87 8.12
C ILE A 30 4.27 5.26 6.90
N ALA A 31 3.84 4.09 6.44
CA ALA A 31 4.42 3.44 5.26
C ALA A 31 4.32 4.34 4.02
N LEU A 32 3.20 5.04 3.86
CA LEU A 32 3.01 5.98 2.77
C LEU A 32 3.94 7.19 2.82
N SER A 33 4.49 7.52 3.99
CA SER A 33 5.40 8.64 4.25
C SER A 33 4.94 9.98 3.65
N ARG A 34 3.64 10.14 3.41
CA ARG A 34 3.10 11.35 2.79
C ARG A 34 2.93 12.42 3.85
N LYS A 35 3.47 13.60 3.60
CA LYS A 35 3.36 14.75 4.50
C LYS A 35 2.63 15.90 3.80
N TYR A 36 1.93 16.71 4.59
CA TYR A 36 1.50 18.04 4.14
C TYR A 36 2.70 18.98 4.09
N TYR A 37 2.52 20.18 3.51
CA TYR A 37 3.56 21.21 3.42
C TYR A 37 4.09 21.64 4.79
N ASN A 38 3.27 21.54 5.84
CA ASN A 38 3.63 21.84 7.23
C ASN A 38 4.39 20.70 7.94
N GLY A 39 4.75 19.63 7.22
CA GLY A 39 5.48 18.48 7.77
C GLY A 39 4.62 17.45 8.52
N SER A 40 3.34 17.74 8.78
CA SER A 40 2.44 16.80 9.45
C SER A 40 2.06 15.61 8.55
N LEU A 41 1.83 14.44 9.16
CA LEU A 41 1.51 13.21 8.46
C LEU A 41 0.14 13.32 7.78
N TRP A 42 0.11 13.10 6.46
CA TRP A 42 -1.11 13.16 5.67
C TRP A 42 -2.21 12.25 6.21
N ARG A 43 -3.48 12.71 6.15
CA ARG A 43 -4.64 11.96 6.61
C ARG A 43 -5.50 11.52 5.42
N PRO A 44 -5.76 10.20 5.25
CA PRO A 44 -6.63 9.70 4.20
C PRO A 44 -8.09 10.04 4.45
N SER A 45 -8.83 10.26 3.36
CA SER A 45 -10.29 10.37 3.33
C SER A 45 -10.95 8.99 3.17
N THR A 46 -12.27 8.91 3.29
CA THR A 46 -13.06 7.68 3.02
C THR A 46 -12.91 7.16 1.59
N TYR A 47 -12.56 8.03 0.64
CA TYR A 47 -12.32 7.67 -0.76
C TYR A 47 -10.87 7.32 -1.06
N SER A 48 -9.99 7.42 -0.07
CA SER A 48 -8.56 7.11 -0.21
C SER A 48 -8.35 5.60 -0.28
N VAL A 49 -7.79 5.14 -1.39
CA VAL A 49 -7.58 3.72 -1.68
C VAL A 49 -6.19 3.45 -2.21
N LEU A 50 -5.69 2.23 -1.98
CA LEU A 50 -4.46 1.71 -2.56
C LEU A 50 -4.79 0.61 -3.58
N CYS A 51 -3.95 0.45 -4.59
CA CYS A 51 -4.04 -0.70 -5.52
C CYS A 51 -3.27 -1.91 -4.97
N GLU A 52 -3.56 -3.11 -5.49
CA GLU A 52 -2.92 -4.36 -5.05
C GLU A 52 -1.39 -4.37 -5.20
N LYS A 53 -0.83 -3.55 -6.09
CA LYS A 53 0.61 -3.52 -6.42
C LYS A 53 1.49 -3.11 -5.23
N HIS A 54 0.91 -2.50 -4.21
CA HIS A 54 1.63 -2.03 -3.03
C HIS A 54 1.72 -3.07 -1.91
N PHE A 55 1.15 -4.25 -2.13
CA PHE A 55 1.12 -5.37 -1.19
C PHE A 55 1.84 -6.58 -1.80
N LYS A 56 2.43 -7.43 -0.94
CA LYS A 56 3.06 -8.67 -1.39
C LYS A 56 2.00 -9.72 -1.68
N PRO A 57 2.23 -10.67 -2.59
CA PRO A 57 1.28 -11.75 -2.85
C PRO A 57 0.85 -12.53 -1.59
N LYS A 58 1.77 -12.70 -0.63
CA LYS A 58 1.51 -13.38 0.65
C LYS A 58 0.62 -12.60 1.62
N ASP A 59 0.39 -11.31 1.37
CA ASP A 59 -0.42 -10.44 2.22
C ASP A 59 -1.92 -10.64 1.94
N PHE A 60 -2.25 -11.23 0.79
CA PHE A 60 -3.61 -11.59 0.45
C PHE A 60 -4.04 -12.85 1.19
N ARG A 61 -5.32 -12.91 1.56
CA ARG A 61 -5.93 -14.11 2.09
C ARG A 61 -6.04 -15.14 0.97
N VAL A 62 -5.67 -16.37 1.26
CA VAL A 62 -5.99 -17.50 0.39
C VAL A 62 -7.50 -17.65 0.39
N PRO A 63 -8.17 -17.62 -0.78
CA PRO A 63 -9.60 -17.86 -0.82
C PRO A 63 -9.88 -19.27 -0.29
N ARG A 64 -10.69 -19.38 0.78
CA ARG A 64 -11.04 -20.69 1.37
C ARG A 64 -11.89 -21.55 0.44
N GLN A 65 -12.60 -20.91 -0.49
CA GLN A 65 -13.28 -21.43 -1.67
C GLN A 65 -13.82 -20.19 -2.40
N THR A 66 -13.45 -19.95 -3.65
CA THR A 66 -13.94 -18.80 -4.42
C THR A 66 -15.24 -19.15 -5.13
N LEU A 67 -16.19 -18.21 -5.18
CA LEU A 67 -17.28 -18.20 -6.18
C LEU A 67 -16.76 -18.31 -7.64
N ALA A 68 -15.47 -18.11 -7.89
CA ALA A 68 -14.80 -18.41 -9.17
C ALA A 68 -14.87 -19.88 -9.58
N SER A 69 -15.00 -20.82 -8.63
CA SER A 69 -15.29 -22.23 -8.93
C SER A 69 -16.69 -22.43 -9.54
N VAL A 70 -17.54 -21.39 -9.49
CA VAL A 70 -18.90 -21.32 -10.04
C VAL A 70 -19.03 -20.18 -11.08
N GLY A 71 -17.90 -19.63 -11.57
CA GLY A 71 -17.88 -18.57 -12.60
C GLY A 71 -17.96 -17.13 -12.09
N GLY A 72 -17.93 -16.88 -10.78
CA GLY A 72 -17.96 -15.53 -10.20
C GLY A 72 -16.59 -14.81 -10.19
N LYS A 73 -16.60 -13.46 -10.12
CA LYS A 73 -15.37 -12.67 -9.94
C LYS A 73 -14.74 -12.96 -8.57
N ALA A 74 -13.47 -13.36 -8.56
CA ALA A 74 -12.70 -13.50 -7.33
C ALA A 74 -12.31 -12.13 -6.77
N TYR A 75 -12.86 -11.77 -5.61
CA TYR A 75 -12.40 -10.60 -4.85
C TYR A 75 -11.19 -10.99 -3.99
N ARG A 76 -10.09 -10.24 -4.13
CA ARG A 76 -8.91 -10.40 -3.27
C ARG A 76 -9.11 -9.60 -1.98
N TYR A 77 -8.82 -10.21 -0.84
CA TYR A 77 -8.89 -9.57 0.47
C TYR A 77 -7.50 -9.56 1.12
N LEU A 78 -7.16 -8.47 1.80
CA LEU A 78 -5.94 -8.39 2.60
C LEU A 78 -6.13 -9.10 3.94
N LYS A 79 -5.06 -9.70 4.49
CA LYS A 79 -5.02 -10.10 5.90
C LYS A 79 -5.17 -8.86 6.80
N ARG A 80 -5.65 -9.03 8.04
CA ARG A 80 -6.10 -7.92 8.91
C ARG A 80 -5.02 -6.85 9.15
N ASP A 81 -3.78 -7.27 9.37
CA ASP A 81 -2.71 -6.39 9.87
C ASP A 81 -1.61 -6.15 8.82
N VAL A 82 -1.96 -6.34 7.55
CA VAL A 82 -1.05 -6.07 6.44
C VAL A 82 -0.83 -4.59 6.30
N VAL A 83 0.41 -4.21 5.99
CA VAL A 83 0.82 -2.83 5.69
C VAL A 83 1.41 -2.81 4.26
N PRO A 84 1.11 -1.78 3.44
CA PRO A 84 1.72 -1.66 2.13
C PRO A 84 3.24 -1.53 2.28
N SER A 85 3.98 -2.34 1.52
CA SER A 85 5.45 -2.40 1.63
C SER A 85 6.15 -2.31 0.28
N LEU A 86 5.40 -2.31 -0.82
CA LEU A 86 5.94 -2.14 -2.18
C LEU A 86 5.64 -0.72 -2.67
N LEU A 87 6.43 0.23 -2.18
CA LEU A 87 6.27 1.65 -2.48
C LEU A 87 7.48 2.16 -3.28
N PRO A 88 7.29 3.06 -4.28
CA PRO A 88 8.38 3.51 -5.15
C PRO A 88 9.59 4.09 -4.41
N TRP A 89 9.38 4.86 -3.34
CA TRP A 89 10.46 5.50 -2.57
C TRP A 89 11.23 4.54 -1.66
N LEU A 90 10.62 3.45 -1.19
CA LEU A 90 11.34 2.46 -0.37
C LEU A 90 12.47 1.75 -1.15
N GLN A 91 12.46 1.81 -2.48
CA GLN A 91 13.54 1.30 -3.33
C GLN A 91 14.69 2.31 -3.48
N LEU A 92 14.38 3.61 -3.41
CA LEU A 92 15.39 4.66 -3.54
C LEU A 92 16.27 4.74 -2.29
N ASP A 93 15.73 4.54 -1.09
CA ASP A 93 16.54 4.53 0.14
C ASP A 93 17.57 3.40 0.15
N ARG A 94 17.23 2.22 -0.41
CA ARG A 94 18.20 1.13 -0.57
C ARG A 94 19.30 1.46 -1.57
N LEU A 95 18.97 2.12 -2.67
CA LEU A 95 19.96 2.53 -3.68
C LEU A 95 20.86 3.65 -3.18
N LEU A 96 20.31 4.63 -2.46
CA LEU A 96 21.06 5.70 -1.81
C LEU A 96 22.04 5.14 -0.78
N ILE A 97 21.61 4.20 0.08
CA ILE A 97 22.52 3.55 1.05
C ILE A 97 23.65 2.79 0.33
N ILE A 98 23.34 2.05 -0.74
CA ILE A 98 24.38 1.33 -1.51
C ILE A 98 25.36 2.32 -2.16
N LEU A 99 24.88 3.43 -2.72
CA LEU A 99 25.73 4.47 -3.31
C LEU A 99 26.60 5.16 -2.24
N THR A 100 26.05 5.44 -1.05
CA THR A 100 26.80 6.03 0.06
C THR A 100 27.90 5.10 0.60
N ILE A 101 27.64 3.80 0.71
CA ILE A 101 28.65 2.82 1.18
C ILE A 101 29.77 2.64 0.13
N LYS A 102 29.45 2.76 -1.17
CA LYS A 102 30.44 2.61 -2.26
C LYS A 102 31.32 3.86 -2.47
N MET A 103 31.05 4.96 -1.75
CA MET A 103 31.80 6.22 -1.82
C MET A 103 32.60 6.53 -0.55
N SER A 104 32.65 5.63 0.43
CA SER A 104 33.65 5.72 1.51
C SER A 104 35.01 5.22 1.00
N PRO A 105 36.07 6.05 1.02
CA PRO A 105 37.42 5.67 0.60
C PRO A 105 38.06 4.62 1.52
#